data_AF-A0A7S2GAU7-F1
#
_entry.id   AF-A0A7S2GAU7-F1
#
_cell.length_a   1.000
_cell.length_b   1.000
_cell.length_c   1.000
_cell.angle_alpha   90.00
_cell.angle_beta   90.00
_cell.angle_gamma   90.00
#
_symmetry.space_group_name_H-M   'P 1'
#
loop_
_entity.id
_entity.type
_entity.pdbx_description
1 polymer ?
#
loop_
_entity_poly.entity_id
_entity_poly.type
_entity_poly.pdbx_seq_one_letter_code
_entity_poly.pdbx_strand_id
1 'polypeptide(L)'
;LVTVPSPKEASSARPALQRKSTQYYTIIDGTRYDRSLIEEAQEYAKGGAITLDGVTSLWANAHDGRGVTDTERRTLLHVLQEYRLDADAEQFLRRVLKLGPRPGDGPAAITAPEA
;
A
#
# COMPACT_ATOMS: atom_id res chain seq x y z
N LEU A 1 48.77 -43.57 -8.04
CA LEU A 1 49.26 -42.78 -6.89
C LEU A 1 49.76 -41.45 -7.44
N VAL A 2 49.15 -40.35 -7.00
CA VAL A 2 49.50 -38.91 -7.09
C VAL A 2 49.92 -38.29 -8.44
N THR A 3 49.15 -37.30 -8.87
CA THR A 3 49.75 -35.98 -9.16
C THR A 3 48.77 -34.89 -8.73
N VAL A 4 49.23 -34.04 -7.81
CA VAL A 4 48.63 -32.74 -7.50
C VAL A 4 49.23 -31.71 -8.46
N PRO A 5 48.49 -30.63 -8.75
CA PRO A 5 49.04 -29.35 -8.34
C PRO A 5 47.98 -28.39 -7.75
N SER A 6 48.26 -27.86 -6.56
CA SER A 6 47.90 -26.49 -6.16
C SER A 6 49.05 -25.56 -6.58
N PRO A 7 48.94 -24.21 -6.62
CA PRO A 7 47.84 -23.31 -6.23
C PRO A 7 47.56 -22.18 -7.27
N LYS A 8 46.59 -21.30 -6.98
CA LYS A 8 46.57 -19.83 -7.21
C LYS A 8 45.27 -19.30 -7.85
N GLU A 9 44.68 -18.39 -7.09
CA GLU A 9 43.55 -17.49 -7.32
C GLU A 9 43.07 -17.29 -8.77
N ALA A 10 41.78 -17.58 -8.99
CA ALA A 10 40.97 -16.88 -9.97
C ALA A 10 39.62 -16.56 -9.33
N SER A 11 39.48 -15.29 -8.98
CA SER A 11 38.23 -14.63 -8.64
C SER A 11 37.15 -14.95 -9.70
N SER A 12 36.01 -15.47 -9.26
CA SER A 12 34.76 -15.32 -9.98
C SER A 12 33.64 -15.25 -8.97
N ALA A 13 33.38 -14.00 -8.58
CA ALA A 13 32.12 -13.57 -8.02
C ALA A 13 30.96 -14.23 -8.77
N ARG A 14 30.27 -15.16 -8.12
CA ARG A 14 28.89 -15.48 -8.48
C ARG A 14 28.05 -14.59 -7.58
N PRO A 15 27.30 -13.60 -8.10
CA PRO A 15 26.43 -12.81 -7.23
C PRO A 15 25.50 -13.80 -6.56
N ALA A 16 25.51 -13.82 -5.22
CA ALA A 16 24.46 -14.45 -4.46
C ALA A 16 23.17 -13.83 -5.00
N LEU A 17 22.34 -14.61 -5.71
CA LEU A 17 20.98 -14.22 -5.99
C LEU A 17 20.32 -14.07 -4.62
N GLN A 18 20.40 -12.85 -4.09
CA GLN A 18 19.64 -12.40 -2.95
C GLN A 18 18.20 -12.67 -3.36
N ARG A 19 17.62 -13.77 -2.85
CA ARG A 19 16.19 -14.00 -2.98
C ARG A 19 15.59 -12.83 -2.23
N LYS A 20 15.20 -11.78 -2.97
CA LYS A 20 14.36 -10.71 -2.43
C LYS A 20 13.11 -11.44 -2.00
N SER A 21 13.05 -11.80 -0.72
CA SER A 21 11.84 -12.22 -0.06
C SER A 21 10.98 -10.97 -0.07
N THR A 22 10.25 -10.79 -1.17
CA THR A 22 9.20 -9.78 -1.27
C THR A 22 8.21 -10.16 -0.17
N GLN A 23 8.42 -9.57 1.01
CA GLN A 23 7.54 -9.79 2.15
C GLN A 23 6.18 -9.27 1.72
N TYR A 24 5.23 -10.16 1.44
CA TYR A 24 3.89 -9.79 0.96
C TYR A 24 3.16 -8.85 1.93
N TYR A 25 3.51 -8.89 3.22
CA TYR A 25 2.93 -8.06 4.25
C TYR A 25 3.98 -7.23 4.98
N THR A 26 3.57 -6.06 5.45
CA THR A 26 4.31 -5.24 6.40
C THR A 26 3.54 -5.12 7.71
N ILE A 27 4.23 -4.87 8.81
CA ILE A 27 3.61 -4.65 10.12
C ILE A 27 3.88 -3.21 10.53
N ILE A 28 2.82 -2.42 10.64
CA ILE A 28 2.87 -1.04 11.11
C ILE A 28 2.02 -1.00 12.37
N ASP A 29 2.59 -0.55 13.48
CA ASP A 29 1.91 -0.48 14.79
C ASP A 29 1.25 -1.80 15.22
N GLY A 30 1.94 -2.92 15.02
CA GLY A 30 1.43 -4.26 15.34
C GLY A 30 0.31 -4.78 14.41
N THR A 31 -0.13 -3.98 13.44
CA THR A 31 -1.16 -4.36 12.46
C THR A 31 -0.53 -4.76 11.14
N ARG A 32 -1.02 -5.86 10.55
CA ARG A 32 -0.57 -6.35 9.24
C ARG A 32 -1.27 -5.58 8.12
N TYR A 33 -0.46 -5.12 7.17
CA TYR A 33 -0.87 -4.41 5.96
C TYR A 33 -0.25 -5.05 4.73
N ASP A 34 -0.85 -4.79 3.58
CA ASP A 34 -0.29 -5.17 2.29
C ASP A 34 0.92 -4.29 1.98
N ARG A 35 2.08 -4.93 1.79
CA ARG A 35 3.32 -4.17 1.61
C ARG A 35 3.31 -3.39 0.30
N SER A 36 2.83 -4.01 -0.78
CA SER A 36 2.86 -3.41 -2.12
C SER A 36 1.98 -2.17 -2.19
N LEU A 37 0.79 -2.22 -1.58
CA LEU A 37 -0.10 -1.06 -1.48
C LEU A 37 0.48 0.07 -0.63
N ILE A 38 1.17 -0.24 0.47
CA ILE A 38 1.87 0.77 1.28
C ILE A 38 2.98 1.43 0.46
N GLU A 39 3.82 0.62 -0.20
CA GLU A 39 4.93 1.13 -1.01
C GLU A 39 4.41 2.03 -2.15
N GLU A 40 3.36 1.63 -2.87
CA GLU A 40 2.74 2.48 -3.90
C GLU A 40 2.17 3.77 -3.34
N ALA A 41 1.45 3.72 -2.21
CA ALA A 41 0.92 4.94 -1.58
C ALA A 41 2.04 5.91 -1.21
N GLN A 42 3.18 5.39 -0.72
CA GLN A 42 4.37 6.19 -0.44
C GLN A 42 4.93 6.83 -1.72
N GLU A 43 5.04 6.08 -2.82
CA GLU A 43 5.52 6.62 -4.09
C GLU A 43 4.61 7.76 -4.60
N TYR A 44 3.29 7.58 -4.55
CA TYR A 44 2.34 8.63 -4.94
C TYR A 44 2.42 9.85 -4.00
N ALA A 45 2.65 9.64 -2.72
CA ALA A 45 2.76 10.71 -1.73
C ALA A 45 4.07 11.49 -1.80
N LYS A 46 5.15 10.95 -2.38
CA LYS A 46 6.41 11.70 -2.58
C LYS A 46 6.20 12.96 -3.43
N GLY A 47 5.23 12.93 -4.35
CA GLY A 47 4.86 14.06 -5.20
C GLY A 47 3.97 15.10 -4.52
N GLY A 48 3.54 14.86 -3.27
CA GLY A 48 2.59 15.71 -2.55
C GLY A 48 1.30 14.96 -2.21
N ALA A 49 0.15 15.58 -2.48
CA ALA A 49 -1.12 14.92 -2.24
C ALA A 49 -1.35 13.80 -3.27
N ILE A 50 -1.78 12.62 -2.81
CA ILE A 50 -2.16 11.52 -3.69
C ILE A 50 -3.41 11.95 -4.45
N THR A 51 -3.31 12.00 -5.77
CA THR A 51 -4.39 12.40 -6.69
C THR A 51 -5.39 11.25 -6.88
N LEU A 52 -6.53 11.56 -7.53
CA LEU A 52 -7.54 10.56 -7.85
C LEU A 52 -6.98 9.40 -8.69
N ASP A 53 -6.07 9.69 -9.63
CA ASP A 53 -5.41 8.69 -10.48
C ASP A 53 -4.55 7.71 -9.65
N GLY A 54 -3.76 8.25 -8.72
CA GLY A 54 -2.95 7.44 -7.80
C GLY A 54 -3.82 6.55 -6.90
N VAL A 55 -4.89 7.10 -6.32
CA VAL A 55 -5.85 6.32 -5.53
C VAL A 55 -6.56 5.25 -6.34
N THR A 56 -6.96 5.57 -7.57
CA THR A 56 -7.69 4.61 -8.43
C THR A 56 -6.78 3.44 -8.80
N SER A 57 -5.51 3.72 -9.07
CA SER A 57 -4.48 2.70 -9.28
C SER A 57 -4.29 1.84 -8.02
N LEU A 58 -4.20 2.48 -6.85
CA LEU A 58 -4.10 1.81 -5.55
C LEU A 58 -5.30 0.88 -5.29
N TRP A 59 -6.52 1.37 -5.58
CA TRP A 59 -7.75 0.60 -5.45
C TRP A 59 -7.79 -0.56 -6.44
N ALA A 60 -7.36 -0.36 -7.68
CA ALA A 60 -7.31 -1.41 -8.68
C ALA A 60 -6.36 -2.55 -8.26
N ASN A 61 -5.18 -2.23 -7.74
CA ASN A 61 -4.25 -3.23 -7.20
C ASN A 61 -4.82 -3.95 -5.97
N ALA A 62 -5.51 -3.23 -5.09
CA ALA A 62 -6.18 -3.81 -3.93
C ALA A 62 -7.42 -4.65 -4.28
N HIS A 63 -7.96 -4.49 -5.49
CA HIS A 63 -9.16 -5.16 -5.97
C HIS A 63 -8.86 -6.16 -7.09
N ASP A 64 -7.61 -6.58 -7.24
CA ASP A 64 -7.24 -7.53 -8.28
C ASP A 64 -7.79 -8.94 -7.95
N GLY A 65 -8.63 -9.47 -8.83
CA GLY A 65 -9.17 -10.82 -8.72
C GLY A 65 -10.50 -10.93 -7.96
N ARG A 66 -10.52 -11.62 -6.80
CA ARG A 66 -11.76 -12.03 -6.10
C ARG A 66 -12.38 -10.94 -5.23
N GLY A 67 -11.79 -9.74 -5.21
CA GLY A 67 -12.21 -8.60 -4.41
C GLY A 67 -11.26 -8.28 -3.26
N VAL A 68 -11.54 -7.18 -2.57
CA VAL A 68 -10.68 -6.62 -1.51
C VAL A 68 -10.78 -7.46 -0.24
N THR A 69 -9.64 -7.97 0.21
CA THR A 69 -9.46 -8.67 1.49
C THR A 69 -9.45 -7.69 2.67
N ASP A 70 -9.62 -8.21 3.89
CA ASP A 70 -9.50 -7.40 5.12
C ASP A 70 -8.16 -6.66 5.24
N THR A 71 -7.07 -7.29 4.78
CA THR A 71 -5.73 -6.70 4.84
C THR A 71 -5.61 -5.52 3.88
N GLU A 72 -6.05 -5.67 2.64
CA GLU A 72 -6.05 -4.60 1.64
C GLU A 72 -6.96 -3.45 2.09
N ARG A 73 -8.15 -3.77 2.63
CA ARG A 73 -9.08 -2.77 3.17
C ARG A 73 -8.46 -1.96 4.31
N ARG A 74 -7.78 -2.62 5.26
CA ARG A 74 -7.03 -1.95 6.34
C ARG A 74 -5.90 -1.09 5.80
N THR A 75 -5.24 -1.56 4.75
CA THR A 75 -4.14 -0.82 4.12
C THR A 75 -4.64 0.47 3.48
N LEU A 76 -5.74 0.40 2.72
CA LEU A 76 -6.38 1.59 2.15
C LEU A 76 -6.91 2.55 3.22
N LEU A 77 -7.44 2.04 4.33
CA LEU A 77 -7.81 2.86 5.49
C LEU A 77 -6.61 3.57 6.10
N HIS A 78 -5.50 2.87 6.27
CA HIS A 78 -4.26 3.46 6.76
C HIS A 78 -3.75 4.53 5.79
N VAL A 79 -3.84 4.30 4.49
CA VAL A 79 -3.48 5.30 3.48
C VAL A 79 -4.33 6.56 3.62
N LEU A 80 -5.63 6.39 3.89
CA LEU A 80 -6.56 7.50 4.11
C LEU A 80 -6.25 8.34 5.35
N GLN A 81 -5.69 7.70 6.39
CA GLN A 81 -5.39 8.37 7.66
C GLN A 81 -4.00 9.01 7.68
N GLU A 82 -3.00 8.34 7.12
CA GLU A 82 -1.60 8.79 7.21
C GLU A 82 -1.18 9.73 6.07
N TYR A 83 -1.79 9.62 4.89
CA TYR A 83 -1.36 10.37 3.71
C TYR A 83 -2.33 11.48 3.37
N ARG A 84 -1.79 12.56 2.81
CA ARG A 84 -2.59 13.65 2.26
C ARG A 84 -3.16 13.23 0.92
N LEU A 85 -4.48 13.16 0.83
CA LEU A 85 -5.22 12.83 -0.38
C LEU A 85 -5.91 14.07 -0.93
N ASP A 86 -6.07 14.12 -2.25
CA ASP A 86 -6.93 15.11 -2.88
C ASP A 86 -8.40 14.92 -2.45
N ALA A 87 -9.22 15.96 -2.59
CA ALA A 87 -10.64 15.91 -2.25
C ALA A 87 -11.36 14.78 -3.01
N ASP A 88 -11.16 14.70 -4.32
CA ASP A 88 -11.77 13.67 -5.16
C ASP A 88 -11.22 12.27 -4.84
N ALA A 89 -9.92 12.19 -4.58
CA ALA A 89 -9.24 10.93 -4.24
C ALA A 89 -9.78 10.34 -2.93
N GLU A 90 -9.91 11.17 -1.89
CA GLU A 90 -10.45 10.70 -0.62
C GLU A 90 -11.93 10.32 -0.75
N GLN A 91 -12.75 11.13 -1.42
CA GLN A 91 -14.16 10.81 -1.63
C GLN A 91 -14.34 9.47 -2.36
N PHE A 92 -13.53 9.21 -3.38
CA PHE A 92 -13.53 7.93 -4.08
C PHE A 92 -13.21 6.78 -3.12
N LEU A 93 -12.10 6.89 -2.37
CA LEU A 93 -11.66 5.83 -1.45
C LEU A 93 -12.69 5.56 -0.34
N ARG A 94 -13.32 6.60 0.21
CA ARG A 94 -14.39 6.47 1.21
C ARG A 94 -15.63 5.77 0.64
N ARG A 95 -15.98 6.08 -0.60
CA ARG A 95 -17.13 5.47 -1.29
C ARG A 95 -16.92 3.99 -1.49
N VAL A 96 -15.75 3.58 -1.98
CA VAL A 96 -15.43 2.16 -2.22
C VAL A 96 -15.25 1.38 -0.90
N LEU A 97 -14.73 2.02 0.14
CA LEU A 97 -14.60 1.44 1.49
C LEU A 97 -15.88 1.48 2.34
N LYS A 98 -16.95 2.12 1.82
CA LYS A 98 -18.26 2.33 2.48
C LYS A 98 -18.14 3.05 3.83
N LEU A 99 -17.28 4.07 3.92
CA LEU A 99 -17.00 4.84 5.13
C LEU A 99 -17.95 6.03 5.38
N GLY A 100 -18.81 6.35 4.41
CA GLY A 100 -19.66 7.54 4.45
C GLY A 100 -18.90 8.82 4.06
N PRO A 101 -19.60 9.98 4.00
CA PRO A 101 -19.00 11.25 3.58
C PRO A 101 -17.86 11.67 4.50
N ARG A 102 -17.02 12.59 4.03
CA ARG A 102 -15.92 13.16 4.83
C ARG A 102 -16.49 13.78 6.11
N PRO A 103 -15.89 13.56 7.29
CA PRO A 103 -16.18 14.38 8.46
C PRO A 103 -15.79 15.83 8.12
N GLY A 104 -16.80 16.69 7.97
CA GLY A 104 -16.65 18.07 7.48
C GLY A 104 -17.30 18.36 6.12
N ASP A 105 -17.60 17.31 5.34
CA ASP A 105 -18.38 17.37 4.08
C ASP A 105 -19.81 16.87 4.28
N GLY A 106 -20.27 16.85 5.54
CA GLY A 106 -21.67 16.53 5.84
C GLY A 106 -22.59 17.48 5.06
N PRO A 107 -23.82 17.05 4.69
CA PRO A 107 -24.82 18.02 4.33
C PRO A 107 -24.89 19.00 5.49
N ALA A 108 -24.77 20.30 5.23
CA ALA A 108 -25.14 21.30 6.20
C ALA A 108 -26.49 20.88 6.79
N ALA A 109 -26.50 20.46 8.06
CA ALA A 109 -27.68 20.02 8.80
C ALA A 109 -28.57 18.96 8.11
N ILE A 110 -28.43 17.68 8.49
CA ILE A 110 -29.65 16.95 8.86
C ILE A 110 -29.77 17.00 10.39
N THR A 111 -30.26 18.14 10.86
CA THR A 111 -30.99 18.18 12.14
C THR A 111 -32.15 17.21 11.99
N ALA A 112 -32.01 16.03 12.58
CA ALA A 112 -33.19 15.30 13.02
C ALA A 112 -33.77 16.14 14.19
N PRO A 113 -35.04 16.59 14.12
CA PRO A 113 -35.70 17.02 15.35
C PRO A 113 -35.87 15.75 16.21
N GLU A 114 -35.11 15.68 17.29
CA GLU A 114 -35.43 14.80 18.41
C GLU A 114 -36.52 15.49 19.24
N ALA A 115 -37.56 14.71 19.56
CA ALA A 115 -38.77 15.00 20.36
C ALA A 115 -39.96 15.68 19.65
#